data_AF-A0A0D7B6R5-F1
#
_entry.id   AF-A0A0D7B6R5-F1
#
_cell.length_a   1.000
_cell.length_b   1.000
_cell.length_c   1.000
_cell.angle_alpha   90.00
_cell.angle_beta   90.00
_cell.angle_gamma   90.00
#
_symmetry.space_group_name_H-M   'P 1'
#
loop_
_entity.id
_entity.type
_entity.pdbx_description
1 polymer ?
#
loop_
_entity_poly.entity_id
_entity_poly.type
_entity_poly.pdbx_seq_one_letter_code
_entity_poly.pdbx_strand_id
1 'polypeptide(L)' 'MHFNIFLTLVASVFTLAEASVLVAERADCSVYGDYPEYTGPCELTNCGAKGTNCDATGWSGCVVYPSFDCPAQGCTCTDY' A
#
# COMPACT_ATOMS: atom_id res chain seq x y z
N MET A 1 60.95 23.40 13.14
CA MET A 1 60.27 23.73 11.86
C MET A 1 60.57 22.61 10.87
N HIS A 2 59.59 22.25 10.02
CA HIS A 2 59.54 21.15 9.03
C HIS A 2 58.83 19.88 9.55
N PHE A 3 57.49 19.83 9.49
CA PHE A 3 56.65 19.32 8.38
C PHE A 3 57.02 17.89 7.96
N ASN A 4 56.18 16.92 8.32
CA ASN A 4 55.80 15.81 7.45
C ASN A 4 54.52 15.14 7.97
N ILE A 5 53.41 15.77 7.60
CA ILE A 5 52.11 15.11 7.45
C ILE A 5 52.29 14.12 6.30
N PHE A 6 52.71 12.89 6.61
CA PHE A 6 52.61 11.75 5.70
C PHE A 6 51.44 10.89 6.20
N LEU A 7 50.24 11.19 5.72
CA LEU A 7 49.68 10.61 4.50
C LEU A 7 48.88 9.37 4.88
N THR A 8 47.56 9.56 4.86
CA THR A 8 46.55 8.55 4.53
C THR A 8 46.51 7.33 5.47
N LEU A 9 45.72 7.38 6.54
CA LEU A 9 44.27 7.12 6.46
C LEU A 9 44.06 5.82 5.67
N VAL A 10 44.53 4.70 6.25
CA VAL A 10 44.19 3.36 5.79
C VAL A 10 42.70 3.22 6.05
N ALA A 11 41.96 3.54 4.99
CA ALA A 11 40.52 3.47 4.92
C ALA A 11 40.08 2.11 5.46
N SER A 12 39.45 2.17 6.63
CA SER A 12 38.36 1.29 7.01
C SER A 12 37.48 1.09 5.78
N VAL A 13 37.69 -0.02 5.08
CA VAL A 13 36.82 -0.46 4.00
C VAL A 13 35.56 -0.95 4.69
N PHE A 14 34.66 -0.01 4.94
CA PHE A 14 33.32 -0.27 5.42
C PHE A 14 32.69 -1.29 4.47
N THR A 15 32.24 -2.38 5.05
CA THR A 15 31.34 -3.37 4.45
C THR A 15 30.25 -2.64 3.67
N LEU A 16 30.23 -2.82 2.35
CA LEU A 16 29.05 -2.55 1.54
C LEU A 16 28.00 -3.59 1.94
N ALA A 17 27.18 -3.24 2.93
CA ALA A 17 25.89 -3.87 3.09
C ALA A 17 25.08 -3.47 1.84
N GLU A 18 24.89 -4.43 0.94
CA GLU A 18 23.84 -4.34 -0.07
C GLU A 18 22.50 -4.28 0.67
N ALA A 19 22.07 -3.06 0.98
CA ALA A 19 20.68 -2.80 1.30
C ALA A 19 19.92 -3.02 -0.01
N SER A 20 19.51 -4.25 -0.27
CA SER A 20 18.48 -4.55 -1.24
C SER A 20 17.21 -3.89 -0.75
N VAL A 21 16.99 -2.65 -1.22
CA VAL A 21 15.72 -1.97 -1.07
C VAL A 21 14.71 -2.82 -1.82
N LEU A 22 13.95 -3.64 -1.09
CA LEU A 22 12.69 -4.19 -1.55
C LEU A 22 11.80 -2.99 -1.88
N VAL A 23 11.91 -2.50 -3.11
CA VAL A 23 10.89 -1.59 -3.66
C VAL A 23 9.65 -2.45 -3.75
N ALA A 24 8.70 -2.23 -2.85
CA ALA A 24 7.36 -2.77 -3.02
C ALA A 24 6.89 -2.29 -4.40
N GLU A 25 6.72 -3.22 -5.32
CA GLU A 25 6.14 -2.93 -6.62
C GLU A 25 4.72 -2.42 -6.34
N ARG A 26 4.53 -1.10 -6.46
CA ARG A 26 3.26 -0.46 -6.19
C ARG A 26 2.25 -1.07 -7.16
N ALA A 27 1.12 -1.57 -6.63
CA ALA A 27 0.12 -2.26 -7.45
C ALA A 27 -0.26 -1.40 -8.68
N ASP A 28 -0.28 -2.01 -9.86
CA ASP A 28 -0.75 -1.33 -11.08
C ASP A 28 -2.27 -1.18 -10.99
N CYS A 29 -2.72 0.03 -10.64
CA CYS A 29 -4.14 0.33 -10.50
C CYS A 29 -4.78 0.81 -11.81
N SER A 30 -4.05 0.78 -12.93
CA SER A 30 -4.48 1.35 -14.22
C SER A 30 -5.78 0.69 -14.72
N VAL A 31 -6.00 -0.58 -14.37
CA VAL A 31 -7.20 -1.36 -14.70
C VAL A 31 -8.48 -0.84 -14.05
N TYR A 32 -8.36 -0.12 -12.94
CA TYR A 32 -9.49 0.39 -12.18
C TYR A 32 -9.93 1.78 -12.64
N GLY A 33 -9.14 2.45 -13.49
CA GLY A 33 -9.43 3.79 -14.00
C GLY A 33 -9.25 4.91 -12.98
N ASP A 34 -9.34 6.16 -13.45
CA ASP A 34 -9.27 7.37 -12.63
C ASP A 34 -10.64 7.74 -12.08
N TYR A 35 -10.88 7.33 -10.83
CA TYR A 35 -12.05 7.72 -10.05
C TYR A 35 -11.57 8.38 -8.74
N PRO A 36 -12.33 9.34 -8.19
CA PRO A 36 -12.03 9.86 -6.87
C PRO A 36 -12.08 8.73 -5.85
N GLU A 37 -11.19 8.80 -4.86
CA GLU A 37 -11.16 7.82 -3.77
C GLU A 37 -12.51 7.77 -3.07
N TYR A 38 -13.02 6.55 -2.91
CA TYR A 38 -14.27 6.29 -2.25
C TYR A 38 -14.11 6.42 -0.73
N THR A 39 -14.81 7.38 -0.15
CA THR A 39 -14.81 7.66 1.29
C THR A 39 -16.16 7.36 1.95
N GLY A 40 -17.03 6.61 1.27
CA GLY A 40 -18.35 6.25 1.79
C GLY A 40 -18.32 5.05 2.73
N PRO A 41 -19.50 4.60 3.20
CA PRO A 41 -19.58 3.55 4.21
C PRO A 41 -19.20 2.16 3.66
N CYS A 42 -18.52 1.41 4.52
CA CYS A 42 -18.13 0.01 4.29
C CYS A 42 -18.58 -0.86 5.46
N GLU A 43 -19.84 -0.66 5.84
CA GLU A 43 -20.48 -1.34 6.97
C GLU A 43 -21.39 -2.45 6.44
N LEU A 44 -21.53 -3.55 7.18
CA LEU A 44 -22.31 -4.71 6.74
C LEU A 44 -23.76 -4.35 6.37
N THR A 45 -24.38 -3.41 7.09
CA THR A 45 -25.77 -2.98 6.86
C THR A 45 -25.90 -1.75 5.96
N ASN A 46 -24.79 -1.18 5.48
CA ASN A 46 -24.73 0.03 4.66
C ASN A 46 -23.47 0.02 3.78
N CYS A 47 -23.36 -1.00 2.93
CA CYS A 47 -22.15 -1.29 2.17
C CYS A 47 -22.13 -0.55 0.84
N GLY A 48 -21.04 0.19 0.60
CA GLY A 48 -20.77 0.83 -0.68
C GLY A 48 -21.68 2.02 -0.97
N ALA A 49 -21.48 2.64 -2.13
CA ALA A 49 -22.19 3.87 -2.52
C ALA A 49 -23.72 3.69 -2.65
N LYS A 50 -24.20 2.45 -2.75
CA LYS A 50 -25.63 2.11 -2.83
C LYS A 50 -26.26 1.85 -1.46
N GLY A 51 -25.47 1.80 -0.40
CA GLY A 51 -25.94 1.49 0.95
C GLY A 51 -26.56 0.11 1.06
N THR A 52 -25.96 -0.88 0.41
CA THR A 52 -26.48 -2.25 0.37
C THR A 52 -26.36 -2.90 1.75
N ASN A 53 -27.43 -3.50 2.25
CA ASN A 53 -27.37 -4.32 3.45
C ASN A 53 -26.95 -5.75 3.07
N CYS A 54 -25.67 -6.09 3.30
CA CYS A 54 -25.07 -7.37 2.98
C CYS A 54 -25.61 -8.52 3.86
N ASP A 55 -25.90 -8.23 5.13
CA ASP A 55 -26.49 -9.21 6.06
C ASP A 55 -27.88 -9.65 5.57
N ALA A 56 -28.70 -8.69 5.14
CA ALA A 56 -30.03 -8.97 4.60
C ALA A 56 -30.01 -9.76 3.28
N THR A 57 -28.89 -9.72 2.55
CA THR A 57 -28.71 -10.45 1.29
C THR A 57 -27.94 -11.77 1.48
N GLY A 58 -27.60 -12.13 2.72
CA GLY A 58 -26.97 -13.41 3.07
C GLY A 58 -25.44 -13.44 2.90
N TRP A 59 -24.80 -12.28 2.80
CA TRP A 59 -23.34 -12.15 2.72
C TRP A 59 -22.75 -11.91 4.11
N SER A 60 -21.59 -12.48 4.38
CA SER A 60 -20.93 -12.38 5.70
C SER A 60 -20.05 -11.14 5.89
N GLY A 61 -19.78 -10.35 4.86
CA GLY A 61 -18.92 -9.18 4.95
C GLY A 61 -19.22 -8.04 3.97
N CYS A 62 -18.64 -6.88 4.25
CA CYS A 62 -18.51 -5.75 3.34
C CYS A 62 -17.03 -5.32 3.31
N VAL A 63 -16.40 -5.32 2.14
CA VAL A 63 -14.96 -5.07 1.98
C VAL A 63 -14.67 -4.01 0.95
N VAL A 64 -13.53 -3.35 1.12
CA VAL A 64 -13.02 -2.33 0.19
C VAL A 64 -12.66 -2.97 -1.15
N TYR A 65 -13.11 -2.31 -2.21
CA TYR A 65 -12.78 -2.63 -3.59
C TYR A 65 -12.08 -1.44 -4.26
N PRO A 66 -10.99 -1.66 -5.00
CA PRO A 66 -10.21 -2.89 -5.04
C PRO A 66 -9.49 -3.17 -3.70
N SER A 67 -9.17 -4.44 -3.43
CA SER A 67 -8.60 -4.87 -2.13
C SER A 67 -7.07 -4.85 -2.09
N PHE A 68 -6.42 -4.45 -3.18
CA PHE A 68 -4.97 -4.32 -3.34
C PHE A 68 -4.60 -2.84 -3.17
N ASP A 69 -3.32 -2.52 -2.88
CA ASP A 69 -2.69 -1.19 -2.62
C ASP A 69 -3.00 -0.06 -3.65
N CYS A 70 -4.27 0.15 -3.91
CA CYS A 70 -4.90 1.02 -4.86
C CYS A 70 -5.93 1.86 -4.09
N PRO A 71 -6.16 3.11 -4.52
CA PRO A 71 -7.21 3.93 -3.93
C PRO A 71 -8.54 3.19 -3.94
N ALA A 72 -9.25 3.24 -2.80
CA ALA A 72 -10.57 2.64 -2.71
C ALA A 72 -11.50 3.26 -3.76
N GLN A 73 -12.27 2.43 -4.44
CA GLN A 73 -13.29 2.87 -5.42
C GLN A 73 -14.71 2.56 -4.95
N GLY A 74 -14.84 1.68 -3.96
CA GLY A 74 -16.11 1.32 -3.40
C GLY A 74 -15.95 0.30 -2.29
N CYS A 75 -17.09 -0.18 -1.83
CA CYS A 75 -17.18 -1.37 -1.01
C CYS A 75 -18.23 -2.30 -1.58
N THR A 76 -17.98 -3.60 -1.44
CA THR A 76 -18.83 -4.67 -1.97
C THR A 76 -19.11 -5.70 -0.89
N CYS A 77 -20.29 -6.32 -0.96
CA CYS A 77 -20.58 -7.49 -0.14
C CYS A 77 -19.65 -8.64 -0.56
N THR A 78 -19.17 -9.39 0.43
CA THR A 78 -18.30 -10.55 0.23
C THR A 78 -18.69 -11.66 1.18
N ASP A 79 -18.26 -12.87 0.86
CA ASP A 79 -18.43 -14.03 1.71
C ASP A 79 -17.06 -14.61 2.06
N TYR A 80 -16.85 -14.98 3.33
CA TYR A 80 -15.59 -15.53 3.84
C TYR A 80 -15.64 -17.05 4.01
#